data_AF-A0A0E0BJC7-F1
#
_entry.id   AF-A0A0E0BJC7-F1
#
_cell.length_a   1.000
_cell.length_b   1.000
_cell.length_c   1.000
_cell.angle_alpha   90.00
_cell.angle_beta   90.00
_cell.angle_gamma   90.00
#
_symmetry.space_group_name_H-M   'P 1'
#
loop_
_entity.id
_entity.type
_entity.pdbx_description
1 polymer ?
#
loop_
_entity_poly.entity_id
_entity_poly.type
_entity_poly.pdbx_seq_one_letter_code
_entity_poly.pdbx_strand_id
1 'polypeptide(L)'
;MNLIKFAAGLLDSDSEDDYITGARMLVSFIQKQKLPDDQHDHDKGMGRCQLLVQGLLVIERLTCDHNNCILICRDHCLLSHIRYAIRLRKKVTFPDMCPVWPEMLKGSLRAMAYLIAGVTEVELETLESIFNELPLGMIMGHKRFPDIMIPTIALYANLLYYRDTTFPSEHFVETMLPVFLSCTDIEQGEEITSVWTKVGVLAGASLAKLLLKSEDSVIRDDIMKGEQVFDGLTKLLTAPNTTIREIAAEILQHLYFHDYTHRLSLTEKVFENK
;
A
#
# COMPACT_ATOMS: atom_id res chain seq x y z
N MET A 1 1.62 -28.84 21.53
CA MET A 1 0.99 -28.43 20.26
C MET A 1 0.53 -26.98 20.41
N ASN A 2 1.03 -26.05 19.59
CA ASN A 2 0.67 -24.63 19.70
C ASN A 2 -0.62 -24.41 18.88
N LEU A 3 -1.74 -24.10 19.56
CA LEU A 3 -3.05 -23.94 18.92
C LEU A 3 -3.09 -22.81 17.89
N ILE A 4 -2.27 -21.77 18.06
CA ILE A 4 -2.15 -20.68 17.07
C ILE A 4 -1.45 -21.20 15.81
N LYS A 5 -0.37 -22.00 15.96
CA LYS A 5 0.31 -22.63 14.81
C LYS A 5 -0.57 -23.66 14.11
N PHE A 6 -1.38 -24.39 14.88
CA PHE A 6 -2.35 -25.33 14.33
C PHE A 6 -3.41 -24.59 13.52
N ALA A 7 -4.04 -23.57 14.11
CA ALA A 7 -5.06 -22.79 13.44
C ALA A 7 -4.49 -22.00 12.23
N ALA A 8 -3.25 -21.54 12.30
CA ALA A 8 -2.56 -20.93 11.16
C ALA A 8 -2.25 -21.95 10.06
N GLY A 9 -1.89 -23.19 10.41
CA GLY A 9 -1.70 -24.28 9.45
C GLY A 9 -3.00 -24.70 8.75
N LEU A 10 -4.15 -24.55 9.41
CA LEU A 10 -5.45 -24.76 8.78
C LEU A 10 -5.80 -23.70 7.73
N LEU A 11 -5.21 -22.50 7.80
CA LEU A 11 -5.37 -21.47 6.77
C LEU A 11 -4.66 -21.82 5.46
N ASP A 12 -3.72 -22.76 5.48
CA ASP A 12 -3.00 -23.25 4.30
C ASP A 12 -3.66 -24.52 3.71
N SER A 13 -4.86 -24.90 4.18
CA SER A 13 -5.62 -26.06 3.69
C SER A 13 -6.45 -25.71 2.45
N ASP A 14 -6.49 -26.63 1.47
CA ASP A 14 -7.39 -26.55 0.31
C ASP A 14 -8.86 -26.83 0.67
N SER A 15 -9.12 -27.29 1.89
CA SER A 15 -10.47 -27.52 2.42
C SER A 15 -11.05 -26.23 3.00
N GLU A 16 -12.17 -25.78 2.43
CA GLU A 16 -12.91 -24.60 2.89
C GLU A 16 -13.31 -24.70 4.37
N ASP A 17 -13.73 -25.88 4.83
CA ASP A 17 -14.10 -26.13 6.23
C ASP A 17 -12.91 -26.00 7.18
N ASP A 18 -11.73 -26.48 6.77
CA ASP A 18 -10.50 -26.35 7.55
C ASP A 18 -10.06 -24.89 7.62
N TYR A 19 -10.08 -24.19 6.49
CA TYR A 19 -9.78 -22.76 6.41
C TYR A 19 -10.69 -21.95 7.35
N ILE A 20 -12.02 -22.16 7.27
CA ILE A 20 -13.01 -21.49 8.12
C ILE A 20 -12.77 -21.83 9.59
N THR A 21 -12.42 -23.09 9.89
CA THR A 21 -12.14 -23.53 11.27
C THR A 21 -10.87 -22.87 11.81
N GLY A 22 -9.80 -22.80 11.02
CA GLY A 22 -8.58 -22.09 11.35
C GLY A 22 -8.84 -20.60 11.61
N ALA A 23 -9.57 -19.96 10.71
CA ALA A 23 -9.98 -18.56 10.84
C ALA A 23 -10.76 -18.30 12.14
N ARG A 24 -11.80 -19.10 12.42
CA ARG A 24 -12.63 -18.98 13.63
C ARG A 24 -11.84 -19.22 14.92
N MET A 25 -10.91 -20.18 14.91
CA MET A 25 -10.01 -20.41 16.04
C MET A 25 -9.15 -19.19 16.32
N LEU A 26 -8.59 -18.57 15.27
CA LEU A 26 -7.72 -17.39 15.41
C LEU A 26 -8.49 -16.15 15.85
N VAL A 27 -9.68 -15.90 15.29
CA VAL A 27 -10.59 -14.84 15.73
C VAL A 27 -10.99 -15.01 17.19
N SER A 28 -11.28 -16.25 17.62
CA SER A 28 -11.61 -16.55 19.02
C SER A 28 -10.45 -16.28 19.98
N PHE A 29 -9.20 -16.42 19.53
CA PHE A 29 -8.02 -16.06 20.32
C PHE A 29 -7.86 -14.54 20.46
N ILE A 30 -8.16 -13.79 19.39
CA ILE A 30 -8.13 -12.32 19.39
C ILE A 30 -9.21 -11.78 20.33
N GLN A 31 -10.44 -12.28 20.24
CA GLN A 31 -11.58 -11.81 21.05
C GLN A 31 -11.44 -12.12 22.55
N LYS A 32 -10.74 -13.20 22.93
CA LYS A 32 -10.54 -13.56 24.35
C LYS A 32 -9.48 -12.72 25.06
N GLN A 33 -8.68 -11.93 24.34
CA GLN A 33 -7.70 -11.03 24.93
C GLN A 33 -8.30 -9.62 25.11
N LYS A 34 -9.05 -9.40 26.19
CA LYS A 34 -9.34 -8.03 26.65
C LYS A 34 -8.02 -7.30 26.88
N LEU A 35 -7.75 -6.22 26.13
CA LEU A 35 -6.63 -5.30 26.37
C LEU A 35 -6.83 -4.57 27.72
N PRO A 36 -5.87 -4.64 28.66
CA PRO A 36 -5.86 -3.77 29.84
C PRO A 36 -4.84 -2.64 29.69
N ASP A 37 -5.21 -1.49 30.26
CA ASP A 37 -4.45 -0.24 30.37
C ASP A 37 -2.96 -0.41 30.64
N ASP A 38 -2.19 0.48 30.01
CA ASP A 38 -0.75 0.66 30.20
C ASP A 38 -0.41 0.80 31.68
N GLN A 39 0.37 -0.16 32.21
CA GLN A 39 1.55 0.09 33.05
C GLN A 39 2.19 -1.25 33.48
N HIS A 40 3.52 -1.31 33.33
CA HIS A 40 4.46 -2.32 33.85
C HIS A 40 4.58 -3.66 33.10
N ASP A 41 5.61 -3.77 32.25
CA ASP A 41 6.75 -4.69 32.47
C ASP A 41 7.71 -4.62 31.28
N HIS A 42 8.96 -4.24 31.53
CA HIS A 42 9.99 -4.03 30.49
C HIS A 42 10.41 -5.32 29.74
N ASP A 43 10.03 -6.51 30.22
CA ASP A 43 10.29 -7.80 29.54
C ASP A 43 9.02 -8.52 29.04
N LYS A 44 7.80 -8.11 29.43
CA LYS A 44 6.54 -8.78 29.01
C LYS A 44 5.89 -8.17 27.76
N GLY A 45 6.32 -6.98 27.33
CA GLY A 45 5.77 -6.30 26.14
C GLY A 45 6.07 -7.01 24.81
N MET A 46 7.20 -7.73 24.73
CA MET A 46 7.64 -8.38 23.49
C MET A 46 6.68 -9.50 23.05
N GLY A 47 6.16 -10.29 23.99
CA GLY A 47 5.24 -11.38 23.69
C GLY A 47 3.91 -10.88 23.10
N ARG A 48 3.43 -9.71 23.55
CA ARG A 48 2.21 -9.09 23.00
C ARG A 48 2.44 -8.53 21.60
N CYS A 49 3.57 -7.87 21.36
CA CYS A 49 3.94 -7.40 20.02
C CYS A 49 4.08 -8.58 19.03
N GLN A 50 4.68 -9.69 19.47
CA GLN A 50 4.77 -10.90 18.66
C GLN A 50 3.39 -11.51 18.36
N LEU A 51 2.50 -11.57 19.35
CA LEU A 51 1.11 -12.01 19.13
C LEU A 51 0.37 -11.10 18.14
N LEU A 52 0.60 -9.79 18.20
CA LEU A 52 0.03 -8.85 17.24
C LEU A 52 0.57 -9.09 15.82
N VAL A 53 1.88 -9.33 15.66
CA VAL A 53 2.46 -9.72 14.36
C VAL A 53 1.81 -11.01 13.84
N GLN A 54 1.63 -12.03 14.68
CA GLN A 54 0.97 -13.27 14.26
C GLN A 54 -0.50 -13.03 13.87
N GLY A 55 -1.22 -12.21 14.64
CA GLY A 55 -2.60 -11.82 14.32
C GLY A 55 -2.69 -11.07 12.98
N LEU A 56 -1.75 -10.17 12.70
CA LEU A 56 -1.69 -9.46 11.42
C LEU A 56 -1.41 -10.38 10.23
N LEU A 57 -0.54 -11.39 10.38
CA LEU A 57 -0.30 -12.40 9.34
C LEU A 57 -1.56 -13.22 9.04
N VAL A 58 -2.33 -13.54 10.06
CA VAL A 58 -3.62 -14.22 9.90
C VAL A 58 -4.60 -13.32 9.16
N ILE A 59 -4.71 -12.06 9.58
CA ILE A 59 -5.60 -11.09 8.92
C ILE A 59 -5.20 -10.93 7.45
N GLU A 60 -3.90 -10.84 7.13
CA GLU A 60 -3.38 -10.79 5.76
C GLU A 60 -3.90 -11.97 4.92
N ARG A 61 -3.86 -13.20 5.45
CA ARG A 61 -4.41 -14.39 4.77
C ARG A 61 -5.94 -14.35 4.64
N LEU A 62 -6.63 -13.84 5.65
CA LEU A 62 -8.08 -13.70 5.61
C LEU A 62 -8.53 -12.69 4.56
N THR A 63 -7.74 -11.63 4.33
CA THR A 63 -8.05 -10.60 3.34
C THR A 63 -7.95 -11.05 1.89
N CYS A 64 -7.49 -12.28 1.63
CA CYS A 64 -7.58 -12.90 0.30
C CYS A 64 -9.02 -13.25 -0.10
N ASP A 65 -9.93 -13.38 0.87
CA ASP A 65 -11.36 -13.61 0.62
C ASP A 65 -12.17 -12.30 0.76
N HIS A 66 -13.02 -12.03 -0.24
CA HIS A 66 -13.79 -10.79 -0.29
C HIS A 66 -14.82 -10.67 0.84
N ASN A 67 -15.48 -11.77 1.24
CA ASN A 67 -16.46 -11.75 2.32
C ASN A 67 -15.79 -11.49 3.67
N ASN A 68 -14.61 -12.09 3.90
CA ASN A 68 -13.80 -11.81 5.08
C ASN A 68 -13.40 -10.34 5.15
N CYS A 69 -13.01 -9.74 4.02
CA CYS A 69 -12.73 -8.30 3.95
C CYS A 69 -13.94 -7.46 4.40
N ILE A 70 -15.15 -7.75 3.91
CA ILE A 70 -16.39 -7.07 4.36
C ILE A 70 -16.56 -7.20 5.88
N LEU A 71 -16.45 -8.42 6.41
CA LEU A 71 -16.65 -8.67 7.84
C LEU A 71 -15.61 -7.94 8.71
N ILE A 72 -14.34 -7.95 8.29
CA ILE A 72 -13.26 -7.25 8.99
C ILE A 72 -13.49 -5.74 8.95
N CYS A 73 -13.91 -5.18 7.81
CA CYS A 73 -14.19 -3.76 7.67
C CYS A 73 -15.35 -3.28 8.56
N ARG A 74 -16.32 -4.15 8.86
CA ARG A 74 -17.45 -3.83 9.76
C ARG A 74 -17.10 -3.96 11.25
N ASP A 75 -16.00 -4.62 11.59
CA ASP A 75 -15.52 -4.73 12.97
C ASP A 75 -14.56 -3.57 13.30
N HIS A 76 -15.11 -2.47 13.81
CA HIS A 76 -14.34 -1.30 14.21
C HIS A 76 -13.28 -1.62 15.28
N CYS A 77 -13.55 -2.61 16.16
CA CYS A 77 -12.59 -3.02 17.17
C CYS A 77 -11.39 -3.68 16.50
N LEU A 78 -11.62 -4.63 15.61
CA LEU A 78 -10.56 -5.31 14.86
C LEU A 78 -9.78 -4.33 13.97
N LEU A 79 -10.46 -3.43 13.25
CA LEU A 79 -9.80 -2.35 12.49
C LEU A 79 -8.91 -1.48 13.38
N SER A 80 -9.36 -1.18 14.60
CA SER A 80 -8.54 -0.40 15.53
C SER A 80 -7.25 -1.14 15.93
N HIS A 81 -7.27 -2.46 16.03
CA HIS A 81 -6.10 -3.28 16.33
C HIS A 81 -5.18 -3.43 15.11
N ILE A 82 -5.74 -3.62 13.92
CA ILE A 82 -4.96 -3.63 12.67
C ILE A 82 -4.19 -2.32 12.53
N ARG A 83 -4.80 -1.19 12.85
CA ARG A 83 -4.20 0.16 12.77
C ARG A 83 -3.28 0.51 13.94
N TYR A 84 -3.16 -0.34 14.96
CA TYR A 84 -2.44 0.00 16.18
C TYR A 84 -0.99 0.41 15.92
N ALA A 85 -0.25 -0.35 15.09
CA ALA A 85 1.15 -0.04 14.78
C ALA A 85 1.31 1.27 14.00
N ILE A 86 0.33 1.62 13.17
CA ILE A 86 0.26 2.89 12.43
C ILE A 86 0.08 4.06 13.42
N ARG A 87 -0.89 3.94 14.35
CA ARG A 87 -1.14 4.95 15.39
C ARG A 87 0.01 5.15 16.36
N LEU A 88 0.67 4.06 16.75
CA LEU A 88 1.78 4.11 17.71
C LEU A 88 2.92 4.99 17.21
N ARG A 89 3.09 5.11 15.88
CA ARG A 89 4.12 5.94 15.27
C ARG A 89 4.02 7.42 15.67
N LYS A 90 2.81 7.95 15.83
CA LYS A 90 2.59 9.35 16.28
C LYS A 90 3.09 9.62 17.71
N LYS A 91 3.18 8.58 18.54
CA LYS A 91 3.40 8.72 19.98
C LYS A 91 4.83 8.43 20.43
N VAL A 92 5.66 7.80 19.59
CA VAL A 92 6.98 7.29 19.99
C VAL A 92 8.03 7.64 18.93
N THR A 93 9.23 8.05 19.35
CA THR A 93 10.36 8.28 18.45
C THR A 93 11.06 6.97 18.10
N PHE A 94 11.67 6.84 16.91
CA PHE A 94 12.31 5.58 16.46
C PHE A 94 13.26 4.92 17.47
N PRO A 95 14.10 5.66 18.22
CA PRO A 95 14.97 5.09 19.25
C PRO A 95 14.24 4.36 20.38
N ASP A 96 13.00 4.77 20.69
CA ASP A 96 12.21 4.26 21.82
C ASP A 96 11.20 3.20 21.39
N MET A 97 11.19 2.82 20.11
CA MET A 97 10.21 1.90 19.56
C MET A 97 10.59 0.44 19.81
N CYS A 98 9.57 -0.38 20.10
CA CYS A 98 9.72 -1.82 20.25
C CYS A 98 10.47 -2.42 19.04
N PRO A 99 11.47 -3.31 19.24
CA PRO A 99 12.22 -3.92 18.15
C PRO A 99 11.35 -4.68 17.12
N VAL A 100 10.15 -5.11 17.52
CA VAL A 100 9.18 -5.85 16.69
C VAL A 100 8.26 -4.90 15.91
N TRP A 101 8.26 -3.60 16.23
CA TRP A 101 7.40 -2.62 15.58
C TRP A 101 7.53 -2.59 14.05
N PRO A 102 8.73 -2.70 13.43
CA PRO A 102 8.84 -2.74 11.97
C PRO A 102 7.97 -3.83 11.33
N GLU A 103 7.97 -5.03 11.91
CA GLU A 103 7.14 -6.15 11.45
C GLU A 103 5.65 -5.94 11.75
N MET A 104 5.32 -5.33 12.90
CA MET A 104 3.94 -4.94 13.20
C MET A 104 3.41 -3.92 12.18
N LEU A 105 4.18 -2.87 11.91
CA LEU A 105 3.80 -1.85 10.93
C LEU A 105 3.64 -2.48 9.55
N LYS A 106 4.60 -3.30 9.11
CA LYS A 106 4.54 -4.02 7.84
C LYS A 106 3.26 -4.85 7.71
N GLY A 107 2.92 -5.65 8.73
CA GLY A 107 1.68 -6.44 8.75
C GLY A 107 0.42 -5.56 8.73
N SER A 108 0.40 -4.49 9.52
CA SER A 108 -0.70 -3.51 9.53
C SER A 108 -0.92 -2.88 8.17
N LEU A 109 0.15 -2.46 7.50
CA LEU A 109 0.08 -1.84 6.18
C LEU A 109 -0.42 -2.81 5.12
N ARG A 110 0.05 -4.06 5.14
CA ARG A 110 -0.42 -5.10 4.22
C ARG A 110 -1.91 -5.39 4.40
N ALA A 111 -2.32 -5.65 5.64
CA ALA A 111 -3.71 -5.90 5.96
C ALA A 111 -4.61 -4.74 5.50
N MET A 112 -4.23 -3.49 5.79
CA MET A 112 -4.99 -2.33 5.33
C MET A 112 -5.00 -2.21 3.81
N ALA A 113 -3.87 -2.42 3.13
CA ALA A 113 -3.79 -2.35 1.67
C ALA A 113 -4.70 -3.37 1.00
N TYR A 114 -4.76 -4.61 1.51
CA TYR A 114 -5.67 -5.64 1.00
C TYR A 114 -7.14 -5.34 1.30
N LEU A 115 -7.46 -4.86 2.50
CA LEU A 115 -8.83 -4.46 2.85
C LEU A 115 -9.34 -3.37 1.89
N ILE A 116 -8.53 -2.33 1.65
CA ILE A 116 -8.93 -1.22 0.76
C ILE A 116 -9.02 -1.69 -0.69
N ALA A 117 -8.14 -2.61 -1.12
CA ALA A 117 -8.20 -3.17 -2.47
C ALA A 117 -9.41 -4.09 -2.68
N GLY A 118 -9.79 -4.84 -1.65
CA GLY A 118 -10.83 -5.86 -1.72
C GLY A 118 -12.23 -5.30 -1.53
N VAL A 119 -12.41 -4.23 -0.74
CA VAL A 119 -13.72 -3.68 -0.40
C VAL A 119 -13.68 -2.15 -0.29
N THR A 120 -14.66 -1.50 -0.92
CA THR A 120 -14.87 -0.05 -0.83
C THR A 120 -15.70 0.36 0.40
N GLU A 121 -15.92 -0.54 1.36
CA GLU A 121 -16.72 -0.31 2.57
C GLU A 121 -15.94 0.36 3.72
N VAL A 122 -14.62 0.55 3.62
CA VAL A 122 -13.86 1.24 4.68
C VAL A 122 -14.26 2.71 4.74
N GLU A 123 -14.69 3.16 5.92
CA GLU A 123 -15.12 4.54 6.19
C GLU A 123 -14.02 5.56 5.83
N LEU A 124 -14.41 6.65 5.18
CA LEU A 124 -13.50 7.70 4.71
C LEU A 124 -12.63 8.28 5.84
N GLU A 125 -13.22 8.55 7.00
CA GLU A 125 -12.49 9.06 8.19
C GLU A 125 -11.38 8.10 8.65
N THR A 126 -11.63 6.79 8.55
CA THR A 126 -10.62 5.76 8.85
C THR A 126 -9.46 5.81 7.86
N LEU A 127 -9.73 6.09 6.58
CA LEU A 127 -8.72 6.23 5.55
C LEU A 127 -7.91 7.53 5.70
N GLU A 128 -8.59 8.66 5.92
CA GLU A 128 -7.96 9.97 6.14
C GLU A 128 -7.03 9.97 7.36
N SER A 129 -7.46 9.34 8.45
CA SER A 129 -6.65 9.25 9.66
C SER A 129 -5.36 8.46 9.45
N ILE A 130 -5.33 7.46 8.54
CA ILE A 130 -4.11 6.72 8.21
C ILE A 130 -3.04 7.64 7.59
N PHE A 131 -3.42 8.51 6.65
CA PHE A 131 -2.50 9.48 6.04
C PHE A 131 -1.89 10.41 7.09
N ASN A 132 -2.74 10.91 7.99
CA ASN A 132 -2.31 11.80 9.06
C ASN A 132 -1.40 11.08 10.07
N GLU A 133 -1.64 9.80 10.32
CA GLU A 133 -0.86 8.95 11.22
C GLU A 133 0.49 8.55 10.63
N LEU A 134 0.61 8.55 9.31
CA LEU A 134 1.73 7.93 8.62
C LEU A 134 2.19 8.69 7.37
N PRO A 135 2.79 9.88 7.49
CA PRO A 135 3.20 10.67 6.33
C PRO A 135 4.15 9.91 5.40
N LEU A 136 3.84 9.89 4.10
CA LEU A 136 4.55 9.10 3.09
C LEU A 136 6.04 9.44 3.01
N GLY A 137 6.39 10.73 2.91
CA GLY A 137 7.78 11.18 2.83
C GLY A 137 8.61 10.76 4.05
N MET A 138 7.97 10.62 5.20
CA MET A 138 8.62 10.14 6.42
C MET A 138 8.98 8.66 6.32
N ILE A 139 8.07 7.80 5.84
CA ILE A 139 8.38 6.38 5.61
C ILE A 139 9.45 6.22 4.53
N MET A 140 9.31 6.93 3.42
CA MET A 140 10.21 6.82 2.28
C MET A 140 11.62 7.34 2.62
N GLY A 141 11.74 8.24 3.60
CA GLY A 141 13.02 8.67 4.18
C GLY A 141 13.74 7.59 5.01
N HIS A 142 13.05 6.54 5.47
CA HIS A 142 13.63 5.49 6.31
C HIS A 142 14.22 4.34 5.48
N LYS A 143 15.37 4.59 4.85
CA LYS A 143 16.12 3.61 4.04
C LYS A 143 16.53 2.32 4.79
N ARG A 144 16.41 2.29 6.11
CA ARG A 144 16.76 1.13 6.97
C ARG A 144 15.73 0.00 6.91
N PHE A 145 14.50 0.27 6.46
CA PHE A 145 13.41 -0.71 6.42
C PHE A 145 12.68 -0.69 5.06
N PRO A 146 13.36 -1.07 3.97
CA PRO A 146 12.79 -0.99 2.62
C PRO A 146 11.57 -1.92 2.45
N ASP A 147 11.48 -3.00 3.23
CA ASP A 147 10.33 -3.90 3.27
C ASP A 147 9.02 -3.25 3.74
N ILE A 148 9.08 -2.11 4.45
CA ILE A 148 7.92 -1.33 4.87
C ILE A 148 7.46 -0.41 3.73
N MET A 149 8.37 0.01 2.85
CA MET A 149 8.04 0.91 1.75
C MET A 149 7.07 0.25 0.77
N ILE A 150 7.28 -1.01 0.42
CA ILE A 150 6.41 -1.76 -0.50
C ILE A 150 4.93 -1.74 -0.05
N PRO A 151 4.55 -2.22 1.15
CA PRO A 151 3.16 -2.19 1.58
C PRO A 151 2.64 -0.76 1.84
N THR A 152 3.52 0.20 2.12
CA THR A 152 3.12 1.63 2.21
C THR A 152 2.70 2.17 0.85
N ILE A 153 3.51 1.93 -0.19
CA ILE A 153 3.19 2.36 -1.56
C ILE A 153 1.90 1.69 -2.02
N ALA A 154 1.74 0.39 -1.79
CA ALA A 154 0.51 -0.33 -2.13
C ALA A 154 -0.72 0.25 -1.42
N LEU A 155 -0.61 0.56 -0.12
CA LEU A 155 -1.69 1.19 0.65
C LEU A 155 -2.08 2.55 0.06
N TYR A 156 -1.11 3.44 -0.16
CA TYR A 156 -1.34 4.77 -0.73
C TYR A 156 -1.91 4.71 -2.15
N ALA A 157 -1.39 3.81 -2.99
CA ALA A 157 -1.87 3.61 -4.34
C ALA A 157 -3.34 3.15 -4.35
N ASN A 158 -3.72 2.22 -3.47
CA ASN A 158 -5.10 1.76 -3.34
C ASN A 158 -6.01 2.87 -2.81
N LEU A 159 -5.55 3.66 -1.84
CA LEU A 159 -6.29 4.81 -1.32
C LEU A 159 -6.63 5.83 -2.41
N LEU A 160 -5.63 6.21 -3.21
CA LEU A 160 -5.80 7.17 -4.30
C LEU A 160 -6.61 6.56 -5.47
N TYR A 161 -6.46 5.27 -5.74
CA TYR A 161 -7.19 4.61 -6.83
C TYR A 161 -8.67 4.40 -6.50
N TYR A 162 -9.05 4.02 -5.28
CA TYR A 162 -10.44 3.64 -5.00
C TYR A 162 -11.35 4.81 -4.54
N ARG A 163 -10.83 6.03 -4.37
CA ARG A 163 -11.62 7.18 -3.91
C ARG A 163 -11.48 8.38 -4.84
N ASP A 164 -12.60 9.07 -5.11
CA ASP A 164 -12.63 10.31 -5.89
C ASP A 164 -12.20 11.50 -5.01
N THR A 165 -10.97 11.95 -5.27
CA THR A 165 -10.59 13.38 -5.40
C THR A 165 -10.97 14.37 -4.31
N THR A 166 -10.62 14.09 -3.06
CA THR A 166 -10.25 15.15 -2.09
C THR A 166 -8.86 14.97 -1.50
N PHE A 167 -8.18 13.87 -1.84
CA PHE A 167 -6.88 13.53 -1.29
C PHE A 167 -5.74 14.21 -2.06
N PRO A 168 -4.76 14.84 -1.37
CA PRO A 168 -3.66 15.52 -2.02
C PRO A 168 -2.69 14.52 -2.67
N SER A 169 -2.83 14.33 -3.97
CA SER A 169 -1.94 13.51 -4.81
C SER A 169 -0.53 14.07 -4.91
N GLU A 170 -0.35 15.39 -4.73
CA GLU A 170 0.94 16.10 -4.86
C GLU A 170 2.05 15.42 -4.05
N HIS A 171 1.80 15.15 -2.76
CA HIS A 171 2.79 14.52 -1.88
C HIS A 171 3.13 13.08 -2.30
N PHE A 172 2.15 12.36 -2.88
CA PHE A 172 2.38 11.03 -3.41
C PHE A 172 3.23 11.08 -4.68
N VAL A 173 2.90 11.99 -5.60
CA VAL A 173 3.63 12.22 -6.85
C VAL A 173 5.08 12.64 -6.57
N GLU A 174 5.29 13.65 -5.73
CA GLU A 174 6.61 14.16 -5.34
C GLU A 174 7.51 13.08 -4.73
N THR A 175 6.90 12.11 -4.05
CA THR A 175 7.65 11.01 -3.43
C THR A 175 7.90 9.85 -4.40
N MET A 176 6.89 9.45 -5.18
CA MET A 176 6.97 8.26 -6.03
C MET A 176 7.79 8.48 -7.29
N LEU A 177 7.72 9.68 -7.89
CA LEU A 177 8.36 9.94 -9.16
C LEU A 177 9.89 9.84 -9.06
N PRO A 178 10.59 10.51 -8.11
CA PRO A 178 12.03 10.36 -7.98
C PRO A 178 12.46 8.93 -7.65
N VAL A 179 11.64 8.20 -6.88
CA VAL A 179 11.88 6.79 -6.54
C VAL A 179 11.85 5.92 -7.80
N PHE A 180 10.89 6.12 -8.70
CA PHE A 180 10.85 5.40 -9.97
C PHE A 180 11.97 5.82 -10.94
N LEU A 181 12.25 7.12 -11.05
CA LEU A 181 13.32 7.65 -11.92
C LEU A 181 14.71 7.13 -11.55
N SER A 182 14.90 6.67 -10.30
CA SER A 182 16.14 6.03 -9.86
C SER A 182 16.34 4.59 -10.36
N CYS A 183 15.36 3.99 -11.06
CA CYS A 183 15.43 2.62 -11.59
C CYS A 183 16.25 2.50 -12.88
N THR A 184 17.52 2.91 -12.86
CA THR A 184 18.38 2.91 -14.06
C THR A 184 19.37 1.75 -14.15
N ASP A 185 19.63 1.06 -13.04
CA ASP A 185 20.82 0.20 -12.90
C ASP A 185 20.50 -1.31 -12.98
N ILE A 186 19.42 -1.71 -13.67
CA ILE A 186 18.98 -3.11 -13.75
C ILE A 186 19.25 -3.66 -15.14
N GLU A 187 19.99 -4.76 -15.22
CA GLU A 187 20.37 -5.38 -16.49
C GLU A 187 19.20 -6.16 -17.13
N GLN A 188 19.31 -6.44 -18.43
CA GLN A 188 18.25 -7.09 -19.18
C GLN A 188 18.16 -8.57 -18.79
N GLY A 189 16.96 -9.01 -18.40
CA GLY A 189 16.72 -10.39 -17.96
C GLY A 189 17.07 -10.65 -16.50
N GLU A 190 17.58 -9.66 -15.76
CA GLU A 190 17.66 -9.75 -14.31
C GLU A 190 16.25 -9.72 -13.70
N GLU A 191 15.98 -10.72 -12.86
CA GLU A 191 14.79 -10.70 -12.03
C GLU A 191 14.83 -9.50 -11.08
N ILE A 192 13.68 -8.86 -10.88
CA ILE A 192 13.47 -7.79 -9.90
C ILE A 192 13.55 -8.40 -8.49
N THR A 193 14.77 -8.65 -8.03
CA THR A 193 15.05 -9.36 -6.78
C THR A 193 15.34 -8.39 -5.64
N SER A 194 16.04 -7.29 -5.93
CA SER A 194 16.38 -6.27 -4.94
C SER A 194 15.13 -5.55 -4.41
N VAL A 195 15.09 -5.31 -3.10
CA VAL A 195 13.96 -4.62 -2.45
C VAL A 195 13.80 -3.20 -3.01
N TRP A 196 14.91 -2.51 -3.29
CA TRP A 196 14.89 -1.16 -3.86
C TRP A 196 14.35 -1.12 -5.28
N THR A 197 14.69 -2.13 -6.09
CA THR A 197 14.12 -2.27 -7.43
C THR A 197 12.60 -2.52 -7.35
N LYS A 198 12.15 -3.38 -6.44
CA LYS A 198 10.71 -3.62 -6.19
C LYS A 198 10.00 -2.33 -5.77
N VAL A 199 10.60 -1.56 -4.87
CA VAL A 199 10.07 -0.27 -4.42
C VAL A 199 9.93 0.70 -5.59
N GLY A 200 10.95 0.81 -6.44
CA GLY A 200 10.93 1.68 -7.61
C GLY A 200 9.90 1.26 -8.66
N VAL A 201 9.87 -0.01 -9.03
CA VAL A 201 8.87 -0.57 -9.96
C VAL A 201 7.45 -0.37 -9.44
N LEU A 202 7.21 -0.63 -8.15
CA LEU A 202 5.90 -0.41 -7.55
C LEU A 202 5.51 1.06 -7.50
N ALA A 203 6.45 1.97 -7.24
CA ALA A 203 6.22 3.41 -7.28
C ALA A 203 5.77 3.85 -8.68
N GLY A 204 6.49 3.41 -9.73
CA GLY A 204 6.14 3.71 -11.12
C GLY A 204 4.79 3.13 -11.53
N ALA A 205 4.54 1.85 -11.24
CA ALA A 205 3.26 1.20 -11.54
C ALA A 205 2.09 1.88 -10.82
N SER A 206 2.30 2.35 -9.59
CA SER A 206 1.28 3.09 -8.83
C SER A 206 0.99 4.45 -9.43
N LEU A 207 2.01 5.15 -9.94
CA LEU A 207 1.82 6.42 -10.68
C LEU A 207 1.06 6.22 -11.99
N ALA A 208 1.42 5.19 -12.76
CA ALA A 208 0.74 4.85 -14.00
C ALA A 208 -0.74 4.54 -13.76
N LYS A 209 -1.02 3.71 -12.74
CA LYS A 209 -2.39 3.37 -12.32
C LYS A 209 -3.20 4.58 -11.86
N LEU A 210 -2.56 5.51 -11.13
CA LEU A 210 -3.19 6.76 -10.71
C LEU A 210 -3.55 7.64 -11.92
N LEU A 211 -2.61 7.79 -12.85
CA LEU A 211 -2.80 8.56 -14.08
C LEU A 211 -3.90 7.98 -14.99
N LEU A 212 -4.01 6.65 -15.08
CA LEU A 212 -5.05 5.97 -15.84
C LEU A 212 -6.46 6.30 -15.33
N LYS A 213 -6.63 6.41 -14.01
CA LYS A 213 -7.93 6.75 -13.41
C LYS A 213 -8.23 8.25 -13.46
N SER A 214 -7.20 9.09 -13.45
CA SER A 214 -7.34 10.54 -13.33
C SER A 214 -7.80 11.19 -14.63
N GLU A 215 -9.09 11.57 -14.70
CA GLU A 215 -9.55 12.63 -15.60
C GLU A 215 -9.04 14.02 -15.17
N ASP A 216 -8.58 14.14 -13.92
CA ASP A 216 -8.13 15.38 -13.30
C ASP A 216 -6.79 15.85 -13.89
N SER A 217 -6.77 17.10 -14.37
CA SER A 217 -5.57 17.75 -14.90
C SER A 217 -4.55 18.04 -13.80
N VAL A 218 -4.98 18.18 -12.55
CA VAL A 218 -4.11 18.55 -11.42
C VAL A 218 -3.02 17.51 -11.18
N ILE A 219 -3.34 16.21 -11.24
CA ILE A 219 -2.34 15.13 -11.04
C ILE A 219 -1.28 15.16 -12.16
N ARG A 220 -1.69 15.47 -13.39
CA ARG A 220 -0.77 15.58 -14.53
C ARG A 220 0.11 16.81 -14.40
N ASP A 221 -0.47 17.94 -14.01
CA ASP A 221 0.25 19.19 -13.75
C ASP A 221 1.27 18.99 -12.62
N ASP A 222 0.89 18.32 -11.52
CA ASP A 222 1.78 18.00 -10.40
C ASP A 222 2.99 17.16 -10.84
N ILE A 223 2.76 16.15 -11.69
CA ILE A 223 3.86 15.36 -12.25
C ILE A 223 4.71 16.24 -13.17
N MET A 224 4.11 17.05 -14.03
CA MET A 224 4.82 17.89 -14.99
C MET A 224 5.58 19.07 -14.37
N LYS A 225 5.30 19.45 -13.11
CA LYS A 225 6.10 20.46 -12.36
C LYS A 225 7.57 20.04 -12.21
N GLY A 226 7.88 18.75 -12.25
CA GLY A 226 9.25 18.27 -12.15
C GLY A 226 10.07 18.59 -13.41
N GLU A 227 11.06 19.48 -13.32
CA GLU A 227 11.89 19.88 -14.47
C GLU A 227 12.60 18.72 -15.18
N GLN A 228 12.76 17.56 -14.52
CA GLN A 228 13.48 16.40 -15.03
C GLN A 228 12.57 15.19 -15.36
N VAL A 229 11.25 15.36 -15.34
CA VAL A 229 10.30 14.24 -15.55
C VAL A 229 10.46 13.64 -16.94
N PHE A 230 10.41 14.47 -17.98
CA PHE A 230 10.45 14.02 -19.36
C PHE A 230 11.77 13.32 -19.68
N ASP A 231 12.89 13.95 -19.33
CA ASP A 231 14.23 13.38 -19.56
C ASP A 231 14.44 12.09 -18.78
N GLY A 232 14.00 12.06 -17.51
CA GLY A 232 14.08 10.88 -16.65
C GLY A 232 13.27 9.70 -17.21
N LEU A 233 12.01 9.93 -17.58
CA LEU A 233 11.16 8.89 -18.17
C LEU A 233 11.69 8.42 -19.52
N THR A 234 12.19 9.34 -20.35
CA THR A 234 12.80 9.01 -21.65
C THR A 234 14.05 8.15 -21.47
N LYS A 235 14.87 8.43 -20.45
CA LYS A 235 16.00 7.57 -20.09
C LYS A 235 15.52 6.16 -19.74
N LEU A 236 14.46 6.03 -18.95
CA LEU A 236 13.88 4.73 -18.57
C LEU A 236 13.31 3.94 -19.76
N LEU A 237 12.89 4.57 -20.86
CA LEU A 237 12.50 3.87 -22.09
C LEU A 237 13.65 3.07 -22.72
N THR A 238 14.89 3.44 -22.40
CA THR A 238 16.09 2.72 -22.84
C THR A 238 16.63 1.75 -21.79
N ALA A 239 15.92 1.59 -20.65
CA ALA A 239 16.33 0.69 -19.59
C ALA A 239 16.42 -0.76 -20.11
N PRO A 240 17.40 -1.56 -19.65
CA PRO A 240 17.53 -2.96 -20.08
C PRO A 240 16.32 -3.81 -19.68
N ASN A 241 15.68 -3.48 -18.56
CA ASN A 241 14.52 -4.21 -18.05
C ASN A 241 13.20 -3.78 -18.74
N THR A 242 12.47 -4.75 -19.29
CA THR A 242 11.22 -4.50 -20.03
C THR A 242 10.10 -3.92 -19.16
N THR A 243 9.93 -4.40 -17.93
CA THR A 243 8.87 -3.89 -17.03
C THR A 243 9.05 -2.41 -16.71
N ILE A 244 10.29 -1.97 -16.51
CA ILE A 244 10.59 -0.54 -16.28
C ILE A 244 10.27 0.29 -17.52
N ARG A 245 10.62 -0.20 -18.71
CA ARG A 245 10.29 0.47 -19.98
C ARG A 245 8.79 0.60 -20.19
N GLU A 246 8.04 -0.47 -19.94
CA GLU A 246 6.58 -0.48 -20.08
C GLU A 246 5.92 0.52 -19.15
N ILE A 247 6.31 0.54 -17.87
CA ILE A 247 5.79 1.52 -16.90
C ILE A 247 6.14 2.95 -17.31
N ALA A 248 7.37 3.22 -17.74
CA ALA A 248 7.78 4.55 -18.20
C ALA A 248 6.98 5.00 -19.43
N ALA A 249 6.76 4.09 -20.39
CA ALA A 249 5.94 4.36 -21.56
C ALA A 249 4.48 4.63 -21.19
N GLU A 250 3.91 3.87 -20.25
CA GLU A 250 2.54 4.05 -19.76
C GLU A 250 2.36 5.42 -19.07
N ILE A 251 3.32 5.83 -18.23
CA ILE A 251 3.29 7.16 -17.59
C ILE A 251 3.34 8.26 -18.68
N LEU A 252 4.28 8.17 -19.62
CA LEU A 252 4.38 9.14 -20.73
C LEU A 252 3.12 9.19 -21.58
N GLN A 253 2.51 8.03 -21.86
CA GLN A 253 1.28 7.93 -22.60
C GLN A 253 0.15 8.70 -21.90
N HIS A 254 -0.04 8.48 -20.60
CA HIS A 254 -1.10 9.15 -19.87
C HIS A 254 -0.84 10.65 -19.65
N LEU A 255 0.41 11.08 -19.52
CA LEU A 255 0.76 12.49 -19.40
C LEU A 255 0.55 13.27 -20.72
N TYR A 256 0.98 12.71 -21.86
CA TYR A 256 1.10 13.46 -23.11
C TYR A 256 0.09 13.07 -24.20
N PHE A 257 -0.48 11.87 -24.16
CA PHE A 257 -1.38 11.39 -25.23
C PHE A 257 -2.86 11.48 -24.89
N HIS A 258 -3.23 11.70 -23.63
CA HIS A 258 -4.63 11.91 -23.24
C HIS A 258 -5.20 13.24 -23.77
N ASP A 259 -4.34 14.23 -24.05
CA ASP A 259 -4.72 15.53 -24.61
C ASP A 259 -4.94 15.47 -26.13
N TYR A 260 -4.30 14.50 -26.81
CA TYR A 260 -4.45 14.29 -28.25
C TYR A 260 -5.83 13.70 -28.61
N THR A 261 -6.31 12.71 -27.85
CA THR A 261 -7.65 12.11 -28.06
C THR A 261 -8.77 13.08 -27.72
N HIS A 262 -8.61 13.90 -26.67
CA HIS A 262 -9.61 14.90 -26.32
C HIS A 262 -9.71 16.00 -27.39
N ARG A 263 -8.56 16.50 -27.89
CA ARG A 263 -8.52 17.47 -29.00
C ARG A 263 -9.08 16.91 -30.31
N LEU A 264 -8.77 15.66 -30.66
CA LEU A 264 -9.34 14.99 -31.84
C LEU A 264 -10.87 14.87 -31.72
N SER A 265 -11.38 14.45 -30.56
CA SER A 265 -12.84 14.33 -30.33
C SER A 265 -13.57 15.68 -30.39
N LEU A 266 -12.92 16.77 -29.96
CA LEU A 266 -13.45 18.13 -30.05
C LEU A 266 -13.44 18.63 -31.49
N THR A 267 -12.38 18.36 -32.26
CA THR A 267 -12.35 18.72 -33.68
C THR A 267 -13.37 17.92 -34.49
N GLU A 268 -13.52 16.62 -34.26
CA GLU A 268 -14.53 15.78 -34.95
C GLU A 268 -15.96 16.27 -34.65
N LYS A 269 -16.28 16.60 -33.39
CA LYS A 269 -17.58 17.21 -33.03
C LYS A 269 -17.84 18.60 -33.64
N VAL A 270 -16.79 19.37 -33.92
CA VAL A 270 -16.88 20.68 -34.60
C VAL A 270 -17.06 20.51 -36.11
N PHE A 271 -16.58 19.41 -36.70
CA PHE A 271 -16.80 19.09 -38.12
C PHE A 271 -18.13 18.39 -38.41
N GLU A 272 -18.73 17.70 -37.43
CA GLU A 272 -20.07 17.09 -37.55
C GLU A 272 -21.23 18.10 -37.37
N ASN A 273 -20.94 19.30 -36.83
CA ASN A 273 -21.93 20.39 -36.65
C ASN A 273 -21.80 21.52 -37.69
N LYS A 274 -21.21 21.24 -38.86
CA LYS A 274 -21.23 22.11 -40.04
C LYS A 274 -21.91 21.41 -41.20
#